data_AF-A0A7S4IUM0-F1
#
_entry.id   AF-A0A7S4IUM0-F1
#
_cell.length_a   1.000
_cell.length_b   1.000
_cell.length_c   1.000
_cell.angle_alpha   90.00
_cell.angle_beta   90.00
_cell.angle_gamma   90.00
#
_symmetry.space_group_name_H-M   'P 1'
#
loop_
_entity.id
_entity.type
_entity.pdbx_description
1 polymer ?
#
loop_
_entity_poly.entity_id
_entity_poly.type
_entity_poly.pdbx_seq_one_letter_code
_entity_poly.pdbx_strand_id
1 'polypeptide(L)'
;NREEEFRRVNSSRMLKLTKNLQEVELSLATQLEDQLRTQPTEFAALVDDTSEQCKLSLLFNAVGMSEDIITQLKDITAREFLSESMSFHNLSRAQDFGPVKDLMYLRHMMRYGCVPYQPHKENCTVCSCDTPEELHEMLQSQGLQLFQLPLLLQYK
;
A
#
# COMPACT_ATOMS: atom_id res chain seq x y z
N ASN A 1 41.46 24.17 1.61
CA ASN A 1 41.58 23.12 2.64
C ASN A 1 40.34 22.85 3.49
N ARG A 2 39.55 23.84 3.95
CA ARG A 2 38.34 23.56 4.77
C ARG A 2 37.22 22.78 4.03
N GLU A 3 37.01 23.03 2.74
CA GLU A 3 35.97 22.36 1.97
C GLU A 3 36.28 20.89 1.65
N GLU A 4 37.55 20.55 1.39
CA GLU A 4 37.96 19.16 1.19
C GLU A 4 37.84 18.34 2.47
N GLU A 5 38.15 18.95 3.61
CA GLU A 5 38.01 18.32 4.93
C GLU A 5 36.53 18.08 5.27
N PHE A 6 35.65 19.05 4.98
CA PHE A 6 34.20 18.89 5.11
C PHE A 6 33.65 17.78 4.22
N ARG A 7 34.06 17.70 2.95
CA ARG A 7 33.66 16.61 2.03
C ARG A 7 34.14 15.24 2.51
N ARG A 8 35.37 15.14 3.03
CA ARG A 8 35.91 13.89 3.58
C ARG A 8 35.14 13.43 4.81
N VAL A 9 34.82 14.35 5.73
CA VAL A 9 34.04 14.03 6.95
C VAL A 9 32.61 13.60 6.59
N ASN A 10 31.96 14.29 5.65
CA ASN A 10 30.61 13.92 5.23
C ASN A 10 30.58 12.58 4.48
N SER A 11 31.55 12.32 3.60
CA SER A 11 31.70 11.04 2.91
C SER A 11 31.93 9.88 3.90
N SER A 12 32.78 10.10 4.91
CA SER A 12 33.03 9.11 5.97
C SER A 12 31.77 8.82 6.81
N ARG A 13 30.96 9.84 7.10
CA ARG A 13 29.67 9.67 7.80
C ARG A 13 28.66 8.90 6.97
N MET A 14 28.54 9.21 5.68
CA MET A 14 27.67 8.49 4.75
C MET A 14 28.07 7.01 4.63
N LEU A 15 29.37 6.73 4.47
CA LEU A 15 29.90 5.36 4.43
C LEU A 15 29.58 4.56 5.71
N LYS A 16 29.65 5.20 6.87
CA LYS A 16 29.25 4.57 8.14
C LYS A 16 27.75 4.29 8.19
N LEU A 17 26.92 5.24 7.74
CA LEU A 17 25.46 5.05 7.69
C LEU A 17 25.08 3.90 6.75
N THR A 18 25.67 3.85 5.55
CA THR A 18 25.40 2.78 4.58
C THR A 18 25.79 1.42 5.13
N LYS A 19 26.93 1.30 5.82
CA LYS A 19 27.33 0.05 6.47
C LYS A 19 26.35 -0.38 7.56
N ASN A 20 25.93 0.56 8.41
CA ASN A 20 24.97 0.26 9.46
C ASN A 20 23.61 -0.18 8.89
N LEU A 21 23.14 0.47 7.82
CA LEU A 21 21.90 0.07 7.13
C LEU A 21 22.05 -1.33 6.51
N GLN A 22 23.17 -1.61 5.86
CA GLN A 22 23.46 -2.92 5.30
C GLN A 22 23.48 -4.02 6.37
N GLU A 23 24.08 -3.76 7.54
CA GLU A 23 24.09 -4.70 8.66
C GLU A 23 22.67 -4.98 9.19
N VAL A 24 21.83 -3.93 9.30
CA VAL A 24 20.43 -4.07 9.71
C VAL A 24 19.62 -4.85 8.66
N GLU A 25 19.75 -4.52 7.38
CA GLU A 25 19.06 -5.23 6.28
C GLU A 25 19.45 -6.70 6.23
N LEU A 26 20.75 -7.00 6.35
CA LEU A 26 21.23 -8.38 6.37
C LEU A 26 20.71 -9.13 7.60
N SER A 27 20.70 -8.50 8.77
CA SER A 27 20.16 -9.11 9.97
C SER A 27 18.66 -9.38 9.85
N LEU A 28 17.90 -8.48 9.22
CA LEU A 28 16.47 -8.64 9.02
C LEU A 28 16.18 -9.76 8.02
N ALA A 29 16.92 -9.81 6.91
CA ALA A 29 16.80 -10.87 5.90
C ALA A 29 17.11 -12.25 6.51
N THR A 30 18.18 -12.34 7.32
CA THR A 30 18.56 -13.60 7.98
C THR A 30 17.48 -14.06 8.97
N GLN A 31 16.90 -13.14 9.74
CA GLN A 31 15.82 -13.45 10.66
C GLN A 31 14.55 -13.93 9.93
N LEU A 32 14.21 -13.32 8.79
CA LEU A 32 13.10 -13.75 7.94
C LEU A 32 13.33 -15.15 7.38
N GLU A 33 14.53 -15.45 6.88
CA GLU A 33 14.90 -16.79 6.40
C GLU A 33 14.85 -17.83 7.54
N ASP A 34 15.31 -17.48 8.73
CA ASP A 34 15.23 -18.33 9.92
C ASP A 34 13.79 -18.60 10.34
N GLN A 35 12.93 -17.58 10.34
CA GLN A 35 11.50 -17.73 10.64
C GLN A 35 10.79 -18.62 9.61
N LEU A 36 11.04 -18.41 8.31
CA LEU A 36 10.51 -19.28 7.24
C LEU A 36 10.93 -20.75 7.41
N ARG A 37 12.16 -20.98 7.88
CA ARG A 37 12.70 -22.33 8.10
C ARG A 37 12.19 -22.99 9.38
N THR A 38 11.93 -22.20 10.43
CA THR A 38 11.58 -22.73 11.78
C THR A 38 10.09 -22.78 12.05
N GLN A 39 9.27 -22.00 11.33
CA GLN A 39 7.80 -22.01 11.42
C GLN A 39 7.14 -22.43 10.10
N PRO A 40 7.56 -23.53 9.45
CA PRO A 40 6.97 -23.95 8.19
C PRO A 40 5.47 -24.27 8.32
N THR A 41 4.97 -24.62 9.51
CA THR A 41 3.55 -24.90 9.79
C THR A 41 2.66 -23.66 9.86
N GLU A 42 3.16 -22.49 10.30
CA GLU A 42 2.39 -21.23 10.24
C GLU A 42 2.28 -20.72 8.80
N PHE A 43 3.31 -20.94 7.98
CA PHE A 43 3.26 -20.70 6.54
C PHE A 43 2.51 -21.81 5.79
N ALA A 44 2.55 -23.06 6.24
CA ALA A 44 1.75 -24.15 5.66
C ALA A 44 0.26 -24.02 6.01
N ALA A 45 -0.13 -23.30 7.06
CA ALA A 45 -1.54 -22.93 7.27
C ALA A 45 -2.07 -22.00 6.14
N LEU A 46 -1.18 -21.32 5.42
CA LEU A 46 -1.48 -20.61 4.17
C LEU A 46 -1.49 -21.55 2.95
N VAL A 47 -0.68 -22.61 2.98
CA VAL A 47 -0.66 -23.73 2.03
C VAL A 47 -1.60 -24.82 2.53
N ASP A 48 -2.89 -24.49 2.67
CA ASP A 48 -3.88 -25.46 3.11
C ASP A 48 -4.10 -26.48 1.98
N ASP A 49 -3.35 -27.58 1.99
CA ASP A 49 -3.41 -28.68 1.03
C ASP A 49 -4.80 -29.34 0.94
N THR A 50 -5.73 -28.92 1.80
CA THR A 50 -7.12 -29.39 1.83
C THR A 50 -8.10 -28.48 1.05
N SER A 51 -7.67 -27.29 0.64
CA SER A 51 -8.47 -26.32 -0.09
C SER A 51 -7.95 -26.16 -1.52
N GLU A 52 -8.68 -26.67 -2.51
CA GLU A 52 -8.39 -26.42 -3.94
C GLU A 52 -8.48 -24.92 -4.32
N GLN A 53 -8.93 -24.06 -3.40
CA GLN A 53 -9.10 -22.62 -3.62
C GLN A 53 -8.10 -21.80 -2.81
N CYS A 54 -7.45 -20.85 -3.48
CA CYS A 54 -6.59 -19.85 -2.85
C CYS A 54 -7.37 -19.07 -1.78
N LYS A 55 -6.86 -19.04 -0.54
CA LYS A 55 -7.48 -18.33 0.58
C LYS A 55 -7.42 -16.82 0.33
N LEU A 56 -8.55 -16.12 0.49
CA LEU A 56 -8.59 -14.66 0.35
C LEU A 56 -7.64 -13.94 1.30
N SER A 57 -7.35 -14.51 2.48
CA SER A 57 -6.39 -13.98 3.44
C SER A 57 -4.99 -13.80 2.84
N LEU A 58 -4.56 -14.68 1.93
CA LEU A 58 -3.30 -14.54 1.22
C LEU A 58 -3.30 -13.33 0.29
N LEU A 59 -4.40 -13.10 -0.43
CA LEU A 59 -4.55 -11.94 -1.30
C LEU A 59 -4.59 -10.65 -0.48
N PHE A 60 -5.32 -10.64 0.63
CA PHE A 60 -5.37 -9.49 1.53
C PHE A 60 -3.98 -9.17 2.12
N ASN A 61 -3.23 -10.19 2.53
CA ASN A 61 -1.86 -10.02 2.99
C ASN A 61 -0.96 -9.47 1.87
N ALA A 62 -1.08 -9.99 0.65
CA ALA A 62 -0.26 -9.56 -0.50
C ALA A 62 -0.51 -8.10 -0.90
N VAL A 63 -1.72 -7.57 -0.69
CA VAL A 63 -2.02 -6.14 -0.94
C VAL A 63 -1.79 -5.24 0.28
N GLY A 64 -1.22 -5.78 1.37
CA GLY A 64 -0.84 -5.01 2.54
C GLY A 64 -1.99 -4.67 3.50
N MET A 65 -3.06 -5.48 3.52
CA MET A 65 -4.13 -5.31 4.52
C MET A 65 -3.61 -5.60 5.93
N SER A 66 -4.14 -4.88 6.92
CA SER A 66 -3.83 -5.16 8.32
C SER A 66 -4.38 -6.50 8.79
N GLU A 67 -3.72 -7.10 9.78
CA GLU A 67 -4.15 -8.36 10.40
C GLU A 67 -5.57 -8.29 10.96
N ASP A 68 -5.97 -7.14 11.51
CA ASP A 68 -7.33 -6.88 11.99
C ASP A 68 -8.38 -7.07 10.89
N ILE A 69 -8.10 -6.59 9.68
CA ILE A 69 -9.01 -6.68 8.53
C ILE A 69 -9.03 -8.11 7.98
N ILE A 70 -7.86 -8.73 7.87
CA ILE A 70 -7.73 -10.13 7.44
C ILE A 70 -8.52 -11.03 8.39
N THR A 71 -8.44 -10.79 9.69
CA THR A 71 -9.15 -11.55 10.71
C THR A 71 -10.67 -11.35 10.63
N GLN A 72 -11.13 -10.12 10.38
CA GLN A 72 -12.56 -9.84 10.17
C GLN A 72 -13.13 -10.49 8.91
N LEU A 73 -12.29 -10.70 7.89
CA LEU A 73 -12.66 -11.27 6.60
C LEU A 73 -12.34 -12.77 6.48
N LYS A 74 -11.82 -13.41 7.53
CA LYS A 74 -11.26 -14.77 7.47
C LYS A 74 -12.24 -15.84 6.99
N ASP A 75 -13.52 -15.67 7.30
CA ASP A 75 -14.58 -16.66 7.02
C ASP A 75 -15.31 -16.35 5.69
N ILE A 76 -14.87 -15.33 4.96
CA ILE A 76 -15.51 -14.90 3.71
C ILE A 76 -14.96 -15.71 2.55
N THR A 77 -15.85 -16.25 1.73
CA THR A 77 -15.49 -16.95 0.49
C THR A 77 -15.24 -15.96 -0.65
N ALA A 78 -14.50 -16.38 -1.68
CA ALA A 78 -14.31 -15.58 -2.91
C ALA A 78 -15.65 -15.15 -3.54
N ARG A 79 -16.66 -16.01 -3.51
CA ARG A 79 -17.99 -15.70 -4.04
C ARG A 79 -18.68 -14.58 -3.26
N GLU A 80 -18.64 -14.65 -1.93
CA GLU A 80 -19.23 -13.62 -1.06
C GLU A 80 -18.47 -12.32 -1.18
N PHE A 81 -17.14 -12.37 -1.25
CA PHE A 81 -16.29 -11.19 -1.44
C PHE A 81 -16.59 -10.46 -2.75
N LEU A 82 -16.90 -11.19 -3.83
CA LEU A 82 -17.22 -10.61 -5.15
C LEU A 82 -18.68 -10.16 -5.29
N SER A 83 -19.54 -10.48 -4.32
CA SER A 83 -20.94 -10.10 -4.32
C SER A 83 -21.12 -8.60 -4.11
N GLU A 84 -22.04 -7.98 -4.86
CA GLU A 84 -22.44 -6.58 -4.67
C GLU A 84 -23.20 -6.35 -3.35
N SER A 85 -23.78 -7.39 -2.78
CA SER A 85 -24.49 -7.32 -1.50
C SER A 85 -23.55 -7.21 -0.29
N MET A 86 -22.25 -7.50 -0.47
CA MET A 86 -21.29 -7.49 0.62
C MET A 86 -20.74 -6.06 0.82
N SER A 87 -21.06 -5.47 1.97
CA SER A 87 -20.63 -4.12 2.35
C SER A 87 -19.38 -4.15 3.23
N PHE A 88 -18.40 -3.30 2.90
CA PHE A 88 -17.17 -3.14 3.70
C PHE A 88 -17.28 -2.02 4.75
N HIS A 89 -18.40 -1.29 4.81
CA HIS A 89 -18.55 -0.11 5.66
C HIS A 89 -18.44 -0.39 7.16
N ASN A 90 -18.61 -1.64 7.58
CA ASN A 90 -18.53 -2.06 8.98
C ASN A 90 -17.16 -2.65 9.36
N LEU A 91 -16.24 -2.83 8.40
CA LEU A 91 -14.92 -3.47 8.63
C LEU A 91 -13.87 -2.52 9.21
N SER A 92 -14.06 -1.23 8.98
CA SER A 92 -13.22 -0.17 9.51
C SER A 92 -13.90 0.40 10.74
N ARG A 93 -13.12 0.71 11.77
CA ARG A 93 -13.58 1.53 12.90
C ARG A 93 -13.89 2.94 12.39
N ALA A 94 -15.08 3.12 11.81
CA ALA A 94 -15.80 4.35 11.45
C ALA A 94 -15.06 5.56 10.82
N GLN A 95 -13.73 5.56 10.68
CA GLN A 95 -12.94 6.72 10.29
C GLN A 95 -11.79 6.39 9.34
N ASP A 96 -11.35 5.14 9.23
CA ASP A 96 -10.30 4.80 8.26
C ASP A 96 -10.91 4.34 6.93
N PHE A 97 -11.01 5.28 5.99
CA PHE A 97 -11.55 5.03 4.66
C PHE A 97 -10.54 4.34 3.73
N GLY A 98 -9.25 4.37 4.09
CA GLY A 98 -8.17 3.78 3.28
C GLY A 98 -8.40 2.29 3.00
N PRO A 99 -8.53 1.45 4.04
CA PRO A 99 -8.70 0.02 3.85
C PRO A 99 -10.01 -0.37 3.15
N VAL A 100 -11.10 0.41 3.36
CA VAL A 100 -12.36 0.20 2.65
C VAL A 100 -12.18 0.44 1.16
N LYS A 101 -11.46 1.50 0.78
CA LYS A 101 -11.12 1.80 -0.61
C LYS A 101 -10.27 0.70 -1.20
N ASP A 102 -9.26 0.22 -0.48
CA ASP A 102 -8.35 -0.82 -0.97
C ASP A 102 -9.09 -2.16 -1.17
N LEU A 103 -10.03 -2.52 -0.29
CA LEU A 103 -10.90 -3.69 -0.47
C LEU A 103 -11.84 -3.55 -1.67
N MET A 104 -12.41 -2.36 -1.89
CA MET A 104 -13.22 -2.07 -3.08
C MET A 104 -12.40 -2.19 -4.36
N TYR A 105 -11.16 -1.69 -4.32
CA TYR A 105 -10.22 -1.73 -5.42
C TYR A 105 -9.84 -3.18 -5.75
N LEU A 106 -9.51 -3.97 -4.73
CA LEU A 106 -9.23 -5.40 -4.86
C LEU A 106 -10.42 -6.18 -5.41
N ARG A 107 -11.64 -5.95 -4.90
CA ARG A 107 -12.86 -6.56 -5.43
C ARG A 107 -13.03 -6.27 -6.92
N HIS A 108 -12.82 -5.03 -7.33
CA HIS A 108 -12.94 -4.63 -8.73
C HIS A 108 -11.88 -5.32 -9.60
N MET A 109 -10.61 -5.34 -9.16
CA MET A 109 -9.54 -6.03 -9.88
C MET A 109 -9.82 -7.51 -10.05
N MET A 110 -10.28 -8.18 -8.99
CA MET A 110 -10.62 -9.60 -9.04
C MET A 110 -11.83 -9.89 -9.92
N ARG A 111 -12.82 -8.98 -9.98
CA ARG A 111 -14.05 -9.16 -10.76
C ARG A 111 -13.87 -8.89 -12.24
N TYR A 112 -13.11 -7.86 -12.59
CA TYR A 112 -13.01 -7.36 -13.97
C TYR A 112 -11.64 -7.59 -14.60
N GLY A 113 -10.65 -8.09 -13.85
CA GLY A 113 -9.30 -8.34 -14.36
C GLY A 113 -8.56 -7.06 -14.77
N CYS A 114 -9.02 -5.90 -14.31
CA CYS A 114 -8.44 -4.60 -14.65
C CYS A 114 -8.25 -3.75 -13.40
N VAL A 115 -7.26 -2.88 -13.45
CA VAL A 115 -7.01 -1.91 -12.38
C VAL A 115 -8.03 -0.77 -12.53
N PRO A 116 -8.99 -0.60 -11.59
CA PRO A 116 -9.97 0.45 -11.69
C PRO A 116 -9.28 1.81 -11.70
N TYR A 117 -9.75 2.75 -12.52
CA TYR A 117 -9.16 4.08 -12.65
C TYR A 117 -7.73 4.10 -13.21
N GLN A 118 -7.21 3.01 -13.81
CA GLN A 118 -5.93 3.05 -14.51
C GLN A 118 -5.87 4.16 -15.59
N PRO A 119 -6.93 4.40 -16.40
CA PRO A 119 -6.96 5.54 -17.31
C PRO A 119 -6.90 6.89 -16.58
N HIS A 120 -7.44 7.00 -15.37
CA HIS A 120 -7.33 8.22 -14.57
C HIS A 120 -5.92 8.36 -14.00
N LYS A 121 -5.29 7.29 -13.51
CA LYS A 121 -3.90 7.33 -13.04
C LYS A 121 -2.93 7.75 -14.16
N GLU A 122 -3.21 7.33 -15.40
CA GLU A 122 -2.39 7.66 -16.57
C GLU A 122 -2.69 9.06 -17.14
N ASN A 123 -3.91 9.57 -17.00
CA ASN A 123 -4.34 10.80 -17.67
C ASN A 123 -4.79 11.93 -16.72
N CYS A 124 -4.79 11.72 -15.41
CA CYS A 124 -5.22 12.74 -14.45
C CYS A 124 -4.05 13.68 -14.13
N THR A 125 -4.15 14.89 -14.66
CA THR A 125 -3.19 15.97 -14.41
C THR A 125 -3.10 16.36 -12.94
N VAL A 126 -4.15 16.11 -12.14
CA VAL A 126 -4.16 16.35 -10.69
C VAL A 126 -3.38 15.27 -9.95
N CYS A 127 -3.60 14.00 -10.27
CA CYS A 127 -2.90 12.88 -9.64
C CYS A 127 -1.46 12.71 -10.13
N SER A 128 -1.09 13.37 -11.23
CA SER A 128 0.30 13.46 -11.69
C SER A 128 1.11 14.56 -10.98
N CYS A 129 0.48 15.39 -10.14
CA CYS A 129 1.21 16.32 -9.28
C CYS A 129 1.68 15.56 -8.04
N ASP A 130 2.99 15.48 -7.84
CA ASP A 130 3.61 14.79 -6.71
C ASP A 130 3.57 15.67 -5.45
N THR A 131 3.38 16.99 -5.62
CA THR A 131 3.32 17.95 -4.52
C THR A 131 2.11 18.89 -4.59
N PRO A 132 1.63 19.41 -3.44
CA PRO A 132 0.59 20.45 -3.40
C PRO A 132 0.95 21.71 -4.19
N GLU A 133 2.24 22.06 -4.22
CA GLU A 133 2.79 23.21 -4.94
C GLU A 133 2.67 23.04 -6.45
N GLU A 134 3.01 21.85 -6.98
CA GLU A 134 2.81 21.51 -8.40
C GLU A 134 1.34 21.56 -8.81
N LEU A 135 0.46 21.08 -7.94
CA LEU A 135 -0.98 21.17 -8.18
C LEU A 135 -1.43 22.63 -8.21
N HIS A 136 -0.91 23.47 -7.31
CA HIS A 136 -1.22 24.89 -7.27
C HIS A 136 -0.76 25.61 -8.54
N GLU A 137 0.46 25.34 -8.99
CA GLU A 137 1.03 25.91 -10.23
C GLU A 137 0.24 25.45 -11.47
N MET A 138 -0.13 24.17 -11.55
CA MET A 138 -0.99 23.65 -12.61
C MET A 138 -2.34 24.36 -12.62
N LEU A 139 -3.00 24.53 -11.46
CA LEU A 139 -4.29 25.22 -11.36
C LEU A 139 -4.18 26.68 -11.79
N GLN A 140 -3.12 27.39 -11.35
CA GLN A 140 -2.85 28.76 -11.78
C GLN A 140 -2.62 28.86 -13.29
N SER A 141 -1.87 27.92 -13.89
CA SER A 141 -1.60 27.89 -15.34
C SER A 141 -2.87 27.74 -16.19
N GLN A 142 -3.91 27.11 -15.63
CA GLN A 142 -5.22 26.93 -16.24
C GLN A 142 -6.21 28.05 -15.87
N GLY A 143 -5.78 29.06 -15.13
CA GLY A 143 -6.64 30.17 -14.67
C GLY A 143 -7.67 29.77 -13.61
N LEU A 144 -7.52 28.60 -12.97
CA LEU A 144 -8.41 28.09 -11.93
C LEU A 144 -7.88 28.48 -10.56
N GLN A 145 -8.74 29.04 -9.71
CA GLN A 145 -8.39 29.29 -8.30
C GLN A 145 -8.91 28.17 -7.41
N LEU A 146 -8.11 27.75 -6.40
CA LEU A 146 -8.48 26.67 -5.45
C LEU A 146 -9.85 26.87 -4.78
N PHE A 147 -10.29 28.11 -4.62
CA PHE A 147 -11.57 28.48 -4.01
C PHE A 147 -12.79 28.23 -4.93
N GLN A 148 -12.54 27.94 -6.21
CA GLN A 148 -13.58 27.65 -7.22
C GLN A 148 -13.82 26.15 -7.42
N LEU A 149 -13.11 25.29 -6.70
CA LEU A 149 -13.27 23.84 -6.74
C LEU A 149 -14.03 23.35 -5.50
N PRO A 150 -15.37 23.44 -5.47
CA PRO A 150 -16.19 23.06 -4.31
C PRO A 150 -16.02 21.60 -3.86
N LEU A 151 -15.39 20.75 -4.68
CA LEU A 151 -15.19 19.34 -4.41
C LEU A 151 -13.86 18.98 -3.74
N LEU A 152 -12.79 19.80 -3.84
CA LEU A 152 -11.48 19.41 -3.30
C LEU A 152 -11.36 19.54 -1.77
N LEU A 153 -12.24 20.31 -1.13
CA LEU A 153 -12.30 20.45 0.33
C LEU A 153 -13.08 19.33 1.03
N GLN A 154 -13.79 18.48 0.28
CA GLN A 154 -14.53 17.33 0.83
C GLN A 154 -13.68 16.04 0.92
N TYR A 155 -12.45 16.06 0.42
CA TYR A 155 -11.58 14.88 0.32
C TYR A 155 -10.26 15.00 1.12
N LYS A 156 -10.25 15.79 2.20
CA LYS A 156 -9.19 15.73 3.23
C LYS A 156 -9.72 15.09 4.50
#